data_AF-X1SVZ5-F1
#
_entry.id   AF-X1SVZ5-F1
#
_cell.length_a   1.000
_cell.length_b   1.000
_cell.length_c   1.000
_cell.angle_alpha   90.00
_cell.angle_beta   90.00
_cell.angle_gamma   90.00
#
_symmetry.space_group_name_H-M   'P 1'
#
loop_
_entity.id
_entity.type
_entity.pdbx_description
1 polymer ?
#
loop_
_entity_poly.entity_id
_entity_poly.type
_entity_poly.pdbx_seq_one_letter_code
_entity_poly.pdbx_strand_id
1 'polypeptide(L)' 'MQRYKCSNCQGVFCGWAVRYKLKYKCPVCGSELKKEVYPDNRKLQKNLIGKIFKIRDRKVLNKN' A
#
# COMPACT_ATOMS: atom_id res chain seq x y z
N MET A 1 -6.36 -6.76 0.61
CA MET A 1 -5.95 -7.56 1.78
C MET A 1 -5.64 -6.59 2.93
N GLN A 2 -6.33 -6.67 4.08
CA GLN A 2 -6.05 -5.79 5.21
C GLN A 2 -4.73 -6.22 5.88
N ARG A 3 -3.83 -5.25 6.12
CA ARG A 3 -2.55 -5.45 6.79
C ARG A 3 -2.57 -4.75 8.14
N TYR A 4 -1.88 -5.32 9.11
CA TYR A 4 -1.73 -4.78 10.45
C TYR A 4 -0.27 -4.78 10.82
N LYS A 5 0.21 -3.68 11.39
CA LYS A 5 1.60 -3.51 11.78
C LYS A 5 1.70 -3.37 13.29
N CYS A 6 2.66 -4.08 13.87
CA CYS A 6 3.03 -3.88 15.26
C CYS A 6 3.99 -2.69 15.36
N SER A 7 3.72 -1.73 16.24
CA SER A 7 4.60 -0.57 16.43
C SER A 7 5.95 -0.95 17.08
N ASN A 8 5.96 -1.94 17.97
CA ASN A 8 7.17 -2.36 18.69
C ASN A 8 8.02 -3.32 17.87
N CYS A 9 7.38 -4.35 17.32
CA CYS A 9 8.07 -5.42 16.61
C CYS A 9 8.29 -5.10 15.12
N GLN A 10 7.66 -4.04 14.59
CA GLN A 10 7.58 -3.68 13.16
C GLN A 10 7.05 -4.79 12.21
N GLY A 11 6.73 -5.97 12.74
CA GLY A 11 6.15 -7.09 12.02
C GLY A 11 4.82 -6.72 11.39
N VAL A 12 4.66 -7.11 10.12
CA VAL A 12 3.45 -6.91 9.34
C VAL A 12 2.69 -8.21 9.25
N PHE A 13 1.47 -8.21 9.76
CA PHE A 13 0.57 -9.34 9.79
C PHE A 13 -0.61 -9.09 8.85
N CYS A 14 -0.94 -10.06 8.01
CA CYS A 14 -1.98 -9.90 6.99
C CYS A 14 -3.19 -10.78 7.29
N GLY A 15 -4.39 -10.25 7.05
CA GLY A 15 -5.59 -11.06 6.88
C GLY A 15 -6.37 -11.42 8.15
N TRP A 16 -7.23 -12.43 8.01
CA TRP A 16 -8.24 -12.83 8.99
C TRP A 16 -7.65 -13.35 10.31
N ALA A 17 -6.46 -13.96 10.26
CA ALA A 17 -5.80 -14.48 11.45
C ALA A 17 -5.56 -13.40 12.52
N VAL A 18 -5.29 -12.16 12.11
CA VAL A 18 -5.11 -11.04 13.05
C VAL A 18 -6.39 -10.75 13.83
N ARG A 19 -7.55 -10.79 13.16
CA ARG A 19 -8.85 -10.49 13.76
C ARG A 19 -9.35 -11.64 14.63
N TYR A 20 -9.27 -12.88 14.13
CA TYR A 20 -9.91 -14.03 14.77
C TYR A 20 -9.00 -14.83 15.70
N LYS A 21 -7.72 -14.99 15.36
CA LYS A 21 -6.77 -15.72 16.21
C LYS A 21 -6.03 -14.80 17.18
N LEU A 22 -5.50 -13.70 16.66
CA LEU A 22 -4.62 -12.82 17.43
C LEU A 22 -5.36 -11.71 18.17
N LYS A 23 -6.65 -11.48 17.88
CA LYS A 23 -7.48 -10.40 18.47
C LYS A 23 -6.76 -9.05 18.47
N TYR A 24 -6.08 -8.73 17.36
CA TYR A 24 -5.25 -7.52 17.20
C TYR A 24 -4.09 -7.39 18.20
N LYS A 25 -3.59 -8.50 18.77
CA LYS A 25 -2.37 -8.51 19.57
C LYS A 25 -1.21 -9.13 18.81
N CYS A 26 -0.04 -8.52 18.93
CA CYS A 26 1.17 -9.04 18.33
C CYS A 26 1.57 -10.34 19.06
N PRO A 27 1.78 -11.47 18.37
CA PRO A 27 2.18 -12.72 19.02
C PRO A 27 3.61 -12.67 19.57
N VAL A 28 4.42 -11.70 19.13
CA VAL A 28 5.83 -11.58 19.53
C VAL A 28 5.99 -10.72 20.79
N CYS A 29 5.36 -9.54 20.81
CA CYS A 29 5.52 -8.57 21.89
C CYS A 29 4.23 -8.29 22.67
N GLY A 30 3.12 -8.95 22.36
CA GLY A 30 1.82 -8.76 23.03
C GLY A 30 1.12 -7.42 22.76
N SER A 31 1.81 -6.47 22.12
CA SER A 31 1.32 -5.11 21.86
C SER A 31 0.21 -5.08 20.81
N GLU A 32 -0.64 -4.06 20.83
CA GLU A 32 -1.71 -3.94 19.86
C GLU A 32 -1.19 -3.72 18.42
N LEU A 33 -1.81 -4.45 17.50
CA LEU A 33 -1.60 -4.39 16.06
C LEU A 33 -2.51 -3.31 15.48
N LYS A 34 -1.90 -2.26 14.92
CA LYS A 34 -2.65 -1.18 14.26
C LYS A 34 -2.86 -1.53 12.80
N LYS A 35 -4.05 -1.23 12.28
CA LYS A 35 -4.36 -1.43 10.87
C LYS A 35 -3.46 -0.51 10.03
N GLU A 36 -2.69 -1.10 9.14
CA GLU A 36 -1.85 -0.36 8.21
C GLU A 36 -2.72 0.05 7.03
N VAL A 37 -3.05 1.34 6.97
CA VAL A 37 -3.76 1.94 5.83
C VAL A 37 -2.70 2.31 4.81
N TYR A 38 -2.44 1.42 3.84
CA TYR A 38 -1.69 1.84 2.66
C TYR A 38 -2.59 2.78 1.85
N PRO A 39 -2.11 3.98 1.46
CA PRO A 39 -2.81 4.78 0.48
C PRO A 39 -2.92 3.96 -0.80
N ASP A 40 -4.14 3.89 -1.35
CA ASP A 40 -4.43 3.14 -2.56
C ASP A 40 -3.72 3.82 -3.75
N ASN A 41 -2.48 3.43 -4.02
CA ASN A 41 -1.62 4.01 -5.05
C ASN A 41 -2.14 3.80 -6.48
N ARG A 42 -3.31 3.16 -6.65
CA ARG A 42 -4.03 3.05 -7.94
C ARG A 42 -4.29 4.41 -8.59
N LYS A 43 -4.54 5.46 -7.80
CA LYS A 43 -4.73 6.83 -8.32
C LYS A 43 -3.42 7.42 -8.87
N LEU A 44 -2.29 7.08 -8.27
CA LEU A 44 -0.97 7.60 -8.61
C LEU A 44 -0.44 6.97 -9.91
N GLN A 45 -0.68 5.67 -10.12
CA GLN A 45 -0.28 4.99 -11.38
C GLN A 45 -1.01 5.53 -12.62
N LYS A 46 -2.32 5.79 -12.53
CA LYS A 46 -3.09 6.35 -13.66
C LYS A 46 -2.59 7.73 -14.10
N ASN A 47 -2.21 8.59 -13.14
CA ASN A 47 -1.66 9.91 -13.44
C ASN A 47 -0.28 9.85 -14.09
N LEU A 48 0.56 8.88 -13.74
CA LEU A 48 1.88 8.71 -14.36
C LEU A 48 1.75 8.26 -15.82
N ILE A 49 0.89 7.26 -16.10
CA ILE A 49 0.65 6.74 -17.45
C ILE A 49 0.10 7.84 -18.37
N GLY A 50 -0.89 8.62 -17.90
CA GLY A 50 -1.46 9.72 -18.68
C GLY A 50 -0.45 10.83 -19.02
N LYS A 51 0.47 11.15 -18.09
CA LYS A 51 1.54 12.12 -18.34
C LYS A 51 2.57 11.60 -19.35
N ILE A 52 2.97 10.33 -19.25
CA ILE A 52 3.91 9.70 -20.20
C ILE A 52 3.33 9.67 -21.61
N PHE A 53 2.04 9.34 -21.75
CA PHE A 53 1.37 9.33 -23.05
C PHE A 53 1.36 10.72 -23.71
N LYS A 54 1.03 11.78 -22.96
CA LYS A 54 1.07 13.18 -23.45
C LYS A 54 2.47 13.64 -23.86
N ILE A 55 3.51 13.19 -23.17
CA ILE A 55 4.91 13.51 -23.51
C ILE A 55 5.33 12.82 -24.82
N ARG A 56 4.95 11.55 -25.02
CA ARG A 56 5.23 10.83 -26.26
C ARG A 56 4.55 11.50 -27.46
N ASP A 57 3.28 11.86 -27.31
CA ASP A 57 2.49 12.51 -28.37
C ASP A 57 3.10 13.85 -28.81
N ARG A 58 3.48 14.70 -27.84
CA ARG A 58 4.20 15.96 -28.11
C ARG A 58 5.57 15.78 -28.79
N LYS A 59 6.30 14.72 -28.48
CA LYS A 59 7.59 14.42 -29.14
C LYS A 59 7.43 13.96 -30.59
N VAL A 60 6.30 13.32 -30.92
CA VAL A 60 5.99 12.91 -32.30
C VAL A 60 5.62 14.12 -33.15
N LEU A 61 4.86 15.07 -32.61
CA LEU A 61 4.45 16.29 -33.32
C LEU A 61 5.60 17.29 -33.54
N ASN A 62 6.62 17.30 -32.68
CA ASN A 62 7.75 18.24 -32.76
C ASN A 62 8.93 17.69 -33.61
N LYS A 63 8.70 16.66 -34.43
CA LYS A 63 9.71 16.03 -35.30
C LYS A 63 9.43 16.24 -36.79
N ASN A 64 8.38 17.00 -37.13
CA ASN A 64 8.15 17.61 -38.44
C ASN A 64 8.62 19.07 -38.44
#